data_AF-A0A9P5JYL9-F1
#
_entry.id   AF-A0A9P5JYL9-F1
#
_cell.length_a   1.000
_cell.length_b   1.000
_cell.length_c   1.000
_cell.angle_alpha   90.00
_cell.angle_beta   90.00
_cell.angle_gamma   90.00
#
_symmetry.space_group_name_H-M   'P 1'
#
loop_
_entity.id
_entity.type
_entity.pdbx_description
1 polymer ?
#
loop_
_entity_poly.entity_id
_entity_poly.type
_entity_poly.pdbx_seq_one_letter_code
_entity_poly.pdbx_strand_id
1 'polypeptide(L)'
;MHQFMNHPGASDGRRKGESIYVFIHTLMPCDEDGFDLPSDAPPPPFPERRQDDYEPYGSQATFELADFLYCKEQMSGNKIDELMEIWATHQWAQYDDDDPSPPFANAQDLYSIIDATELGDVPWQGFAVTYDGKVPDNAPSWMSSSYEVWFRDPLLVMESQIGNHDFGNEMDYAPKRVFSQTWTRQLCDLMSGDWAWNQADIIAEKPETHGAMFAPVILGSDKTTVSVATAHRNALALIGFLAIPKTDKRHQDSVEFCKFRRQLFHTSLIRILLPLKPFMTRPRVTQCGDGHFRRVIYGLGPYIADYPEQALLACIVSGWCAK
;
A
#
# COMPACT_ATOMS: atom_id res chain seq x y z
N MET A 1 -8.74 -27.54 10.77
CA MET A 1 -9.35 -28.30 9.65
C MET A 1 -8.21 -28.71 8.72
N HIS A 2 -8.08 -30.00 8.38
CA HIS A 2 -7.00 -30.46 7.49
C HIS A 2 -7.37 -30.15 6.03
N GLN A 3 -6.67 -29.23 5.38
CA GLN A 3 -6.80 -29.02 3.94
C GLN A 3 -5.52 -29.49 3.24
N PHE A 4 -5.65 -30.51 2.41
CA PHE A 4 -4.65 -30.84 1.40
C PHE A 4 -4.84 -29.86 0.24
N MET A 5 -4.04 -28.79 0.20
CA MET A 5 -3.98 -27.93 -0.99
C MET A 5 -2.70 -28.21 -1.77
N ASN A 6 -2.86 -28.68 -3.01
CA ASN A 6 -1.85 -28.48 -4.04
C ASN A 6 -1.99 -27.03 -4.51
N HIS A 7 -1.17 -26.12 -3.99
CA HIS A 7 -1.17 -24.72 -4.43
C HIS A 7 -0.51 -24.63 -5.83
N PRO A 8 -1.23 -24.17 -6.87
CA PRO A 8 -0.62 -23.82 -8.16
C PRO A 8 -0.54 -22.29 -8.21
N GLY A 9 0.49 -21.67 -7.64
CA GLY A 9 0.56 -20.19 -7.63
C GLY A 9 1.93 -19.61 -7.31
N ALA A 10 2.64 -20.16 -6.33
CA ALA A 10 4.03 -19.77 -6.15
C ALA A 10 4.84 -20.26 -7.37
N SER A 11 5.57 -19.35 -8.03
CA SER A 11 6.74 -19.65 -8.87
C SER A 11 7.83 -20.28 -7.99
N ASP A 12 7.49 -21.49 -7.60
CA ASP A 12 8.23 -22.58 -7.06
C ASP A 12 9.48 -22.91 -7.88
N GLY A 13 10.70 -22.60 -7.48
CA GLY A 13 11.86 -23.38 -7.93
C GLY A 13 11.80 -24.86 -7.51
N ARG A 14 10.62 -25.37 -7.12
CA ARG A 14 10.35 -26.71 -6.59
C ARG A 14 10.13 -27.71 -7.71
N ARG A 15 10.76 -28.87 -7.54
CA ARG A 15 10.57 -30.04 -8.42
C ARG A 15 9.11 -30.49 -8.31
N LYS A 16 8.42 -30.62 -9.45
CA LYS A 16 7.10 -31.25 -9.55
C LYS A 16 7.13 -32.63 -8.87
N GLY A 17 6.32 -32.84 -7.82
CA GLY A 17 6.04 -34.18 -7.26
C GLY A 17 6.26 -34.38 -5.75
N GLU A 18 6.76 -33.40 -5.00
CA GLU A 18 6.89 -33.53 -3.54
C GLU A 18 5.61 -33.09 -2.82
N SER A 19 4.87 -34.05 -2.24
CA SER A 19 3.77 -33.78 -1.30
C SER A 19 4.25 -33.01 -0.07
N ILE A 20 3.45 -32.04 0.41
CA ILE A 20 3.69 -31.27 1.64
C ILE A 20 2.44 -31.30 2.53
N TYR A 21 2.63 -31.07 3.83
CA TYR A 21 1.51 -30.88 4.76
C TYR A 21 1.38 -29.40 5.12
N VAL A 22 0.18 -28.84 4.99
CA VAL A 22 -0.11 -27.44 5.29
C VAL A 22 -1.19 -27.37 6.37
N PHE A 23 -0.90 -26.64 7.44
CA PHE A 23 -1.86 -26.31 8.49
C PHE A 23 -2.15 -24.82 8.41
N ILE A 24 -3.42 -24.44 8.31
CA ILE A 24 -3.84 -23.04 8.22
C ILE A 24 -4.48 -22.65 9.55
N HIS A 25 -4.13 -21.47 10.06
CA HIS A 25 -4.77 -20.91 11.25
C HIS A 25 -6.27 -20.66 10.98
N THR A 26 -7.12 -20.79 11.99
CA THR A 26 -8.55 -20.55 11.84
C THR A 26 -8.82 -19.13 11.36
N LEU A 27 -9.67 -19.02 10.35
CA LEU A 27 -10.16 -17.79 9.75
C LEU A 27 -11.65 -17.96 9.48
N MET A 28 -12.45 -16.94 9.76
CA MET A 28 -13.89 -16.96 9.54
C MET A 28 -14.29 -15.86 8.55
N PRO A 29 -14.95 -16.20 7.44
CA PRO A 29 -15.58 -15.18 6.60
C PRO A 29 -16.72 -14.51 7.38
N CYS A 30 -17.03 -13.27 7.03
CA CYS A 30 -18.22 -12.57 7.51
C CYS A 30 -19.02 -12.02 6.33
N ASP A 31 -20.22 -11.50 6.60
CA ASP A 31 -20.93 -10.65 5.65
C ASP A 31 -20.40 -9.19 5.70
N GLU A 32 -21.03 -8.32 4.91
CA GLU A 32 -20.68 -6.89 4.80
C GLU A 32 -20.88 -6.11 6.12
N ASP A 33 -21.76 -6.59 6.99
CA ASP A 33 -22.03 -6.02 8.31
C ASP A 33 -21.11 -6.57 9.41
N GLY A 34 -20.30 -7.60 9.08
CA GLY A 34 -19.33 -8.20 9.98
C GLY A 34 -19.85 -9.37 10.82
N PHE A 35 -21.01 -9.94 10.47
CA PHE A 35 -21.52 -11.16 11.10
C PHE A 35 -20.87 -12.41 10.52
N ASP A 36 -20.45 -13.34 11.39
CA ASP A 36 -19.73 -14.53 10.98
C ASP A 36 -20.59 -15.44 10.09
N LEU A 37 -19.97 -15.93 9.01
CA LEU A 37 -20.54 -16.91 8.10
C LEU A 37 -19.91 -18.28 8.33
N PRO A 38 -20.57 -19.38 7.91
CA PRO A 38 -19.95 -20.70 7.85
C PRO A 38 -18.65 -20.68 7.04
N SER A 39 -17.67 -21.48 7.43
CA SER A 39 -16.35 -21.51 6.78
C SER A 39 -16.39 -21.91 5.31
N ASP A 40 -17.47 -22.55 4.86
CA ASP A 40 -17.72 -23.00 3.48
C ASP A 40 -18.69 -22.09 2.70
N ALA A 41 -19.09 -20.95 3.28
CA ALA A 41 -19.94 -19.99 2.60
C ALA A 41 -19.27 -19.46 1.32
N PRO A 42 -19.96 -19.46 0.17
CA PRO A 42 -19.43 -18.86 -1.05
C PRO A 42 -19.29 -17.35 -0.88
N PRO A 43 -18.30 -16.71 -1.54
CA PRO A 43 -18.20 -15.27 -1.53
C PRO A 43 -19.43 -14.65 -2.20
N PRO A 44 -19.86 -13.44 -1.80
CA PRO A 44 -20.86 -12.70 -2.55
C PRO A 44 -20.39 -12.51 -4.00
N PRO A 45 -21.32 -12.50 -4.97
CA PRO A 45 -20.95 -12.22 -6.35
C PRO A 45 -20.34 -10.83 -6.42
N PHE A 46 -19.19 -10.72 -7.08
CA PHE A 46 -18.64 -9.41 -7.40
C PHE A 46 -19.59 -8.67 -8.33
N PRO A 47 -19.72 -7.33 -8.19
CA PRO A 47 -20.39 -6.53 -9.18
C PRO A 47 -19.68 -6.73 -10.52
N GLU A 48 -20.36 -7.30 -11.51
CA GLU A 48 -19.85 -7.36 -12.87
C GLU A 48 -19.72 -5.93 -13.40
N ARG A 49 -18.49 -5.44 -13.56
CA ARG A 49 -18.26 -4.24 -14.36
C ARG A 49 -18.47 -4.59 -15.82
N ARG A 50 -19.15 -3.72 -16.54
CA ARG A 50 -19.32 -3.93 -17.98
C ARG A 50 -17.95 -3.80 -18.66
N GLN A 51 -17.75 -4.57 -19.72
CA GLN A 51 -16.47 -4.58 -20.43
C GLN A 51 -16.16 -3.23 -21.13
N ASP A 52 -17.20 -2.41 -21.33
CA ASP A 52 -17.18 -1.06 -21.89
C ASP A 52 -17.28 0.04 -20.81
N ASP A 53 -17.14 -0.32 -19.53
CA ASP A 53 -17.16 0.64 -18.43
C ASP A 53 -15.81 1.37 -18.33
N TYR A 54 -15.75 2.53 -18.98
CA TYR A 54 -14.60 3.44 -18.94
C TYR A 54 -14.85 4.65 -18.04
N GLU A 55 -15.89 4.67 -17.20
CA GLU A 55 -16.14 5.83 -16.32
C GLU A 55 -14.89 6.20 -15.49
N PRO A 56 -14.58 7.50 -15.32
CA PRO A 56 -15.35 8.68 -15.76
C PRO A 56 -15.13 9.07 -17.24
N TYR A 57 -14.35 8.31 -18.00
CA TYR A 57 -14.11 8.57 -19.42
C TYR A 57 -15.30 8.09 -20.26
N GLY A 58 -15.73 8.92 -21.23
CA GLY A 58 -16.87 8.59 -22.08
C GLY A 58 -16.64 7.39 -23.03
N SER A 59 -15.39 6.95 -23.22
CA SER A 59 -15.04 5.80 -24.06
C SER A 59 -13.61 5.30 -23.82
N GLN A 60 -13.30 4.10 -24.33
CA GLN A 60 -11.93 3.57 -24.40
C GLN A 60 -10.96 4.54 -25.07
N ALA A 61 -11.36 5.15 -26.20
CA ALA A 61 -10.50 6.06 -26.95
C ALA A 61 -10.19 7.33 -26.14
N THR A 62 -11.17 7.83 -25.38
CA THR A 62 -10.98 8.97 -24.48
C THR A 62 -10.01 8.63 -23.34
N PHE A 63 -10.14 7.45 -22.75
CA PHE A 63 -9.21 6.95 -21.73
C PHE A 63 -7.78 6.81 -22.27
N GLU A 64 -7.61 6.16 -23.43
CA GLU A 64 -6.29 5.98 -24.04
C GLU A 64 -5.64 7.31 -24.45
N LEU A 65 -6.46 8.27 -24.89
CA LEU A 65 -5.99 9.63 -25.18
C LEU A 65 -5.53 10.35 -23.90
N ALA A 66 -6.28 10.24 -22.79
CA ALA A 66 -5.85 10.79 -21.51
C ALA A 66 -4.51 10.20 -21.05
N ASP A 67 -4.36 8.87 -21.10
CA ASP A 67 -3.10 8.19 -20.77
C ASP A 67 -1.95 8.64 -21.68
N PHE A 68 -2.20 8.78 -22.98
CA PHE A 68 -1.20 9.26 -23.92
C PHE A 68 -0.74 10.69 -23.60
N LEU A 69 -1.69 11.62 -23.41
CA LEU A 69 -1.38 13.03 -23.16
C LEU A 69 -0.72 13.23 -21.81
N TYR A 70 -1.20 12.56 -20.76
CA TYR A 70 -0.78 12.78 -19.37
C TYR A 70 0.44 11.93 -18.98
N CYS A 71 0.39 10.61 -19.19
CA CYS A 71 1.42 9.69 -18.71
C CYS A 71 2.60 9.56 -19.70
N LYS A 72 2.30 9.42 -21.00
CA LYS A 72 3.30 9.08 -22.02
C LYS A 72 4.01 10.31 -22.56
N GLU A 73 3.25 11.30 -23.05
CA GLU A 73 3.80 12.53 -23.62
C GLU A 73 4.10 13.59 -22.56
N GLN A 74 3.38 13.57 -21.43
CA GLN A 74 3.44 14.60 -20.39
C GLN A 74 3.24 16.00 -20.99
N MET A 75 2.23 16.11 -21.86
CA MET A 75 1.96 17.31 -22.63
C MET A 75 1.58 18.47 -21.70
N SER A 76 2.17 19.65 -21.91
CA SER A 76 1.84 20.85 -21.13
C SER A 76 0.38 21.26 -21.35
N GLY A 77 -0.29 21.79 -20.32
CA GLY A 77 -1.68 22.26 -20.41
C GLY A 77 -1.99 23.12 -21.63
N ASN A 78 -1.16 24.14 -21.92
CA ASN A 78 -1.35 24.99 -23.10
C ASN A 78 -1.37 24.23 -24.44
N LYS A 79 -0.59 23.16 -24.56
CA LYS A 79 -0.56 22.32 -25.78
C LYS A 79 -1.78 21.39 -25.85
N ILE A 80 -2.28 20.95 -24.70
CA ILE A 80 -3.53 20.18 -24.62
C ILE A 80 -4.70 21.07 -25.06
N ASP A 81 -4.75 22.32 -24.58
CA ASP A 81 -5.76 23.30 -24.98
C ASP A 81 -5.73 23.54 -26.50
N GLU A 82 -4.54 23.78 -27.06
CA GLU A 82 -4.34 23.95 -28.51
C GLU A 82 -4.79 22.71 -29.29
N LEU A 83 -4.47 21.50 -28.79
CA LEU A 83 -4.90 20.25 -29.42
C LEU A 83 -6.42 20.09 -29.42
N MET A 84 -7.10 20.42 -28.32
CA MET A 84 -8.57 20.34 -28.23
C MET A 84 -9.24 21.38 -29.15
N GLU A 85 -8.66 22.56 -29.30
CA GLU A 85 -9.15 23.59 -30.25
C GLU A 85 -9.01 23.13 -31.71
N ILE A 86 -7.88 22.50 -32.07
CA ILE A 86 -7.69 21.88 -33.38
C ILE A 86 -8.73 20.79 -33.63
N TRP A 87 -9.00 19.96 -32.62
CA TRP A 87 -9.97 18.87 -32.71
C TRP A 87 -11.39 19.38 -32.93
N ALA A 88 -11.81 20.38 -32.15
CA ALA A 88 -13.11 21.02 -32.27
C ALA A 88 -13.29 21.65 -33.66
N THR A 89 -12.25 22.33 -34.18
CA THR A 89 -12.26 22.92 -35.52
C THR A 89 -12.38 21.84 -36.61
N HIS A 90 -11.69 20.72 -36.45
CA HIS A 90 -11.76 19.60 -37.40
C HIS A 90 -13.13 18.94 -37.44
N GLN A 91 -13.79 18.77 -36.28
CA GLN A 91 -15.15 18.22 -36.20
C GLN A 91 -16.16 19.15 -36.86
N TRP A 92 -16.11 20.45 -36.58
CA TRP A 92 -16.95 21.45 -37.23
C TRP A 92 -16.79 21.40 -38.77
N ALA A 93 -15.57 21.20 -39.26
CA ALA A 93 -15.35 21.10 -40.71
C ALA A 93 -15.94 19.84 -41.37
N GLN A 94 -16.21 18.78 -40.61
CA GLN A 94 -16.69 17.49 -41.14
C GLN A 94 -18.19 17.26 -40.98
N TYR A 95 -18.77 17.75 -39.89
CA TYR A 95 -20.17 17.54 -39.55
C TYR A 95 -20.81 18.92 -39.40
N ASP A 96 -21.95 19.14 -40.08
CA ASP A 96 -22.82 20.33 -39.94
C ASP A 96 -23.52 20.27 -38.56
N ASP A 97 -22.72 20.07 -37.52
CA ASP A 97 -23.13 19.85 -36.13
C ASP A 97 -22.93 21.17 -35.37
N ASP A 98 -23.99 21.64 -34.72
CA ASP A 98 -24.02 22.95 -34.07
C ASP A 98 -23.24 22.96 -32.73
N ASP A 99 -22.67 21.83 -32.30
CA ASP A 99 -21.94 21.68 -31.03
C ASP A 99 -20.73 20.73 -31.17
N PRO A 100 -19.53 21.22 -31.57
CA PRO A 100 -18.33 20.40 -31.65
C PRO A 100 -17.88 19.98 -30.26
N SER A 101 -17.94 18.67 -29.99
CA SER A 101 -17.51 18.07 -28.73
C SER A 101 -16.14 17.42 -28.88
N PRO A 102 -15.02 18.14 -28.61
CA PRO A 102 -13.72 17.50 -28.48
C PRO A 102 -13.74 16.47 -27.33
N PRO A 103 -12.80 15.51 -27.29
CA PRO A 103 -12.75 14.50 -26.23
C PRO A 103 -12.63 15.07 -24.81
N PHE A 104 -12.02 16.25 -24.69
CA PHE A 104 -11.94 17.05 -23.46
C PHE A 104 -12.18 18.52 -23.82
N ALA A 105 -12.82 19.27 -22.93
CA ALA A 105 -13.07 20.70 -23.18
C ALA A 105 -11.77 21.53 -23.18
N ASN A 106 -10.82 21.17 -22.32
CA ASN A 106 -9.50 21.78 -22.16
C ASN A 106 -8.62 20.91 -21.23
N ALA A 107 -7.40 21.36 -20.93
CA ALA A 107 -6.51 20.68 -20.01
C ALA A 107 -7.09 20.51 -18.60
N GLN A 108 -7.83 21.52 -18.10
CA GLN A 108 -8.42 21.45 -16.77
C GLN A 108 -9.54 20.39 -16.69
N ASP A 109 -10.33 20.25 -17.75
CA ASP A 109 -11.34 19.20 -17.88
C ASP A 109 -10.70 17.81 -17.87
N LEU A 110 -9.65 17.62 -18.68
CA LEU A 110 -8.84 16.39 -18.65
C LEU A 110 -8.33 16.07 -17.23
N TYR A 111 -7.71 17.05 -16.55
CA TYR A 111 -7.20 16.84 -15.19
C TYR A 111 -8.32 16.52 -14.20
N SER A 112 -9.48 17.16 -14.33
CA SER A 112 -10.62 16.91 -13.46
C SER A 112 -11.20 15.49 -13.65
N ILE A 113 -11.22 14.98 -14.88
CA ILE A 113 -11.63 13.60 -15.19
C ILE A 113 -10.60 12.60 -14.64
N ILE A 114 -9.30 12.88 -14.79
CA ILE A 114 -8.23 12.06 -14.20
C ILE A 114 -8.40 12.01 -12.67
N ASP A 115 -8.59 13.16 -12.02
CA ASP A 115 -8.78 13.26 -10.57
C ASP A 115 -10.09 12.59 -10.10
N ALA A 116 -11.12 12.54 -10.95
CA ALA A 116 -12.38 11.86 -10.69
C ALA A 116 -12.33 10.34 -10.91
N THR A 117 -11.21 9.81 -11.41
CA THR A 117 -11.07 8.37 -11.66
C THR A 117 -11.10 7.61 -10.33
N GLU A 118 -12.22 6.93 -10.05
CA GLU A 118 -12.41 6.13 -8.83
C GLU A 118 -11.47 4.91 -8.78
N LEU A 119 -11.13 4.39 -9.96
CA LEU A 119 -10.10 3.37 -10.16
C LEU A 119 -8.71 3.99 -10.07
N GLY A 120 -8.34 4.43 -8.88
CA GLY A 120 -7.14 5.24 -8.67
C GLY A 120 -6.38 4.92 -7.40
N ASP A 121 -5.16 5.44 -7.36
CA ASP A 121 -4.30 5.43 -6.18
C ASP A 121 -4.91 6.24 -5.04
N VAL A 122 -4.68 5.78 -3.81
CA VAL A 122 -5.08 6.52 -2.59
C VAL A 122 -4.52 7.96 -2.62
N PRO A 123 -5.34 9.00 -2.33
CA PRO A 123 -4.90 10.39 -2.42
C PRO A 123 -3.69 10.71 -1.53
N TRP A 124 -2.83 11.60 -2.02
CA TRP A 124 -1.73 12.16 -1.23
C TRP A 124 -2.23 13.20 -0.25
N GLN A 125 -1.68 13.16 0.96
CA GLN A 125 -1.90 14.10 2.05
C GLN A 125 -0.55 14.65 2.52
N GLY A 126 -0.55 15.89 3.00
CA GLY A 126 0.66 16.58 3.42
C GLY A 126 0.57 17.09 4.86
N PHE A 127 1.67 17.03 5.60
CA PHE A 127 1.85 17.77 6.85
C PHE A 127 3.28 18.28 6.98
N ALA A 128 3.46 19.30 7.81
CA ALA A 128 4.77 19.86 8.10
C ALA A 128 5.22 19.52 9.52
N VAL A 129 6.51 19.22 9.67
CA VAL A 129 7.18 19.07 10.97
C VAL A 129 8.18 20.21 11.12
N THR A 130 8.27 20.79 12.31
CA THR A 130 9.22 21.84 12.65
C THR A 130 10.00 21.44 13.89
N TYR A 131 11.16 22.06 14.10
CA TYR A 131 11.90 21.92 15.35
C TYR A 131 11.14 22.63 16.48
N ASP A 132 10.89 21.94 17.59
CA ASP A 132 10.12 22.42 18.73
C ASP A 132 10.98 22.82 19.94
N GLY A 133 12.31 22.75 19.80
CA GLY A 133 13.26 23.12 20.85
C GLY A 133 13.60 24.61 20.88
N LYS A 134 14.48 24.99 21.81
CA LYS A 134 14.93 26.38 21.96
C LYS A 134 15.84 26.78 20.79
N VAL A 135 15.48 27.86 20.10
CA VAL A 135 16.24 28.42 18.99
C VAL A 135 17.19 29.52 19.50
N PRO A 136 18.52 29.38 19.37
CA PRO A 136 19.47 30.44 19.73
C PRO A 136 19.54 31.55 18.67
N ASP A 137 20.08 32.73 19.01
CA ASP A 137 20.13 33.89 18.10
C ASP A 137 20.94 33.64 16.81
N ASN A 138 21.94 32.76 16.85
CA ASN A 138 22.74 32.31 15.69
C ASN A 138 22.39 30.87 15.29
N ALA A 139 21.10 30.51 15.31
CA ALA A 139 20.65 29.16 15.00
C ALA A 139 20.97 28.76 13.55
N PRO A 140 21.34 27.48 13.32
CA PRO A 140 21.38 26.94 11.97
C PRO A 140 19.97 26.89 11.36
N SER A 141 19.89 27.04 10.04
CA SER A 141 18.60 27.16 9.32
C SER A 141 17.65 25.99 9.57
N TRP A 142 18.17 24.80 9.84
CA TRP A 142 17.34 23.63 10.11
C TRP A 142 16.43 23.77 11.34
N MET A 143 16.78 24.62 12.31
CA MET A 143 15.95 24.87 13.50
C MET A 143 14.73 25.77 13.21
N SER A 144 14.75 26.52 12.11
CA SER A 144 13.66 27.40 11.68
C SER A 144 12.91 26.88 10.43
N SER A 145 13.42 25.82 9.81
CA SER A 145 12.83 25.25 8.60
C SER A 145 11.57 24.46 8.88
N SER A 146 10.65 24.50 7.92
CA SER A 146 9.50 23.60 7.83
C SER A 146 9.85 22.40 6.97
N TYR A 147 9.51 21.20 7.44
CA TYR A 147 9.80 19.93 6.78
C TYR A 147 8.51 19.25 6.34
N GLU A 148 8.19 19.37 5.05
CA GLU A 148 7.00 18.76 4.47
C GLU A 148 7.17 17.25 4.30
N VAL A 149 6.14 16.53 4.73
CA VAL A 149 6.00 15.08 4.59
C VAL A 149 4.72 14.85 3.79
N TRP A 150 4.85 14.08 2.71
CA TRP A 150 3.74 13.69 1.86
C TRP A 150 3.48 12.20 2.05
N PHE A 151 2.23 11.78 2.21
CA PHE A 151 1.89 10.38 2.46
C PHE A 151 0.51 10.02 1.92
N ARG A 152 0.29 8.74 1.67
CA ARG A 152 -1.02 8.15 1.39
C ARG A 152 -1.52 7.46 2.64
N ASP A 153 -2.83 7.49 2.89
CA ASP A 153 -3.41 6.79 4.04
C ASP A 153 -3.08 5.28 3.96
N PRO A 154 -2.25 4.72 4.87
CA PRO A 154 -1.84 3.33 4.76
C PRO A 154 -2.98 2.34 4.94
N LEU A 155 -4.07 2.71 5.64
CA LEU A 155 -5.24 1.85 5.77
C LEU A 155 -5.90 1.66 4.41
N LEU A 156 -6.17 2.77 3.70
CA LEU A 156 -6.79 2.72 2.38
C LEU A 156 -5.88 2.01 1.36
N VAL A 157 -4.56 2.19 1.47
CA VAL A 157 -3.60 1.48 0.60
C VAL A 157 -3.68 -0.02 0.86
N MET A 158 -3.74 -0.45 2.12
CA MET A 158 -3.86 -1.86 2.48
C MET A 158 -5.21 -2.45 2.07
N GLU A 159 -6.32 -1.73 2.26
CA GLU A 159 -7.65 -2.15 1.81
C GLU A 159 -7.69 -2.32 0.28
N SER A 160 -7.11 -1.38 -0.47
CA SER A 160 -6.97 -1.45 -1.93
C SER A 160 -6.15 -2.67 -2.36
N GLN A 161 -5.02 -2.95 -1.69
CA GLN A 161 -4.18 -4.11 -2.01
C GLN A 161 -4.87 -5.44 -1.69
N ILE A 162 -5.44 -5.57 -0.48
CA ILE A 162 -6.10 -6.80 -0.03
C ILE A 162 -7.37 -7.09 -0.82
N GLY A 163 -8.10 -6.05 -1.22
CA GLY A 163 -9.32 -6.16 -2.02
C GLY A 163 -9.08 -6.32 -3.52
N ASN A 164 -7.83 -6.28 -3.99
CA ASN A 164 -7.54 -6.41 -5.41
C ASN A 164 -7.70 -7.87 -5.87
N HIS A 165 -8.70 -8.07 -6.74
CA HIS A 165 -9.06 -9.37 -7.28
C HIS A 165 -7.95 -10.05 -8.09
N ASP A 166 -7.09 -9.29 -8.78
CA ASP A 166 -5.97 -9.86 -9.55
C ASP A 166 -5.00 -10.64 -8.66
N PHE A 167 -4.98 -10.32 -7.36
CA PHE A 167 -4.18 -11.01 -6.35
C PHE A 167 -4.99 -11.97 -5.47
N GLY A 168 -6.29 -12.13 -5.72
CA GLY A 168 -7.21 -12.87 -4.85
C GLY A 168 -6.77 -14.30 -4.54
N ASN A 169 -6.21 -14.99 -5.53
CA ASN A 169 -5.69 -16.36 -5.42
C ASN A 169 -4.19 -16.44 -5.10
N GLU A 170 -3.52 -15.29 -4.99
CA GLU A 170 -2.08 -15.16 -4.77
C GLU A 170 -1.74 -14.69 -3.34
N MET A 171 -2.76 -14.46 -2.50
CA MET A 171 -2.62 -14.04 -1.11
C MET A 171 -2.92 -15.17 -0.12
N ASP A 172 -2.13 -15.23 0.96
CA ASP A 172 -2.43 -16.04 2.14
C ASP A 172 -3.24 -15.22 3.15
N TYR A 173 -4.55 -15.47 3.25
CA TYR A 173 -5.43 -14.77 4.21
C TYR A 173 -5.31 -15.23 5.66
N ALA A 174 -4.55 -16.30 5.92
CA ALA A 174 -4.28 -16.80 7.25
C ALA A 174 -2.86 -17.35 7.36
N PRO A 175 -2.21 -17.23 8.53
CA PRO A 175 -0.92 -17.86 8.76
C PRO A 175 -0.99 -19.37 8.52
N LYS A 176 0.12 -19.92 8.01
CA LYS A 176 0.24 -21.33 7.66
C LYS A 176 1.47 -21.98 8.29
N ARG A 177 1.44 -23.28 8.54
CA ARG A 177 2.62 -24.07 8.89
C ARG A 177 2.80 -25.14 7.83
N VAL A 178 3.94 -25.09 7.14
CA VAL A 178 4.26 -25.99 6.04
C VAL A 178 5.28 -27.01 6.53
N PHE A 179 5.04 -28.29 6.28
CA PHE A 179 5.95 -29.37 6.61
C PHE A 179 6.27 -30.23 5.39
N SER A 180 7.52 -30.67 5.30
CA SER A 180 7.93 -31.66 4.30
C SER A 180 7.30 -33.03 4.58
N GLN A 181 7.49 -33.98 3.66
CA GLN A 181 7.11 -35.39 3.86
C GLN A 181 7.78 -36.02 5.10
N THR A 182 8.97 -35.53 5.46
CA THR A 182 9.72 -35.95 6.64
C THR A 182 9.31 -35.21 7.92
N TRP A 183 8.20 -34.46 7.89
CA TRP A 183 7.70 -33.64 9.00
C TRP A 183 8.67 -32.54 9.46
N THR A 184 9.55 -32.08 8.57
CA THR A 184 10.45 -30.96 8.84
C THR A 184 9.74 -29.65 8.53
N ARG A 185 9.79 -28.68 9.45
CA ARG A 185 9.19 -27.35 9.25
C ARG A 185 9.86 -26.62 8.08
N GLN A 186 9.05 -26.08 7.18
CA GLN A 186 9.47 -25.24 6.07
C GLN A 186 8.95 -23.80 6.28
N LEU A 187 9.83 -22.83 6.12
CA LEU A 187 9.51 -21.40 6.14
C LEU A 187 9.73 -20.87 4.73
N CYS A 188 8.63 -20.52 4.05
CA CYS A 188 8.62 -20.13 2.64
C CYS A 188 8.34 -18.63 2.43
N ASP A 189 7.61 -18.02 3.37
CA ASP A 189 7.12 -16.65 3.31
C ASP A 189 6.82 -16.13 4.74
N LEU A 190 6.44 -14.85 4.87
CA LEU A 190 6.13 -14.23 6.15
C LEU A 190 4.99 -14.97 6.88
N MET A 191 3.93 -15.36 6.15
CA MET A 191 2.74 -16.00 6.71
C MET A 191 3.01 -17.45 7.15
N SER A 192 4.08 -18.06 6.64
CA SER A 192 4.59 -19.35 7.13
C SER A 192 5.43 -19.25 8.41
N GLY A 193 5.82 -18.03 8.80
CA GLY A 193 6.67 -17.73 9.95
C GLY A 193 5.93 -17.87 11.30
N ASP A 194 6.68 -18.27 12.34
CA ASP A 194 6.11 -18.42 13.68
C ASP A 194 5.61 -17.10 14.25
N TRP A 195 6.20 -15.96 13.86
CA TRP A 195 5.73 -14.64 14.28
C TRP A 195 4.28 -14.39 13.82
N ALA A 196 3.97 -14.61 12.54
CA ALA A 196 2.62 -14.39 12.02
C ALA A 196 1.60 -15.32 12.67
N TRP A 197 1.98 -16.59 12.91
CA TRP A 197 1.16 -17.54 13.63
C TRP A 197 0.86 -17.07 15.06
N ASN A 198 1.89 -16.66 15.81
CA ASN A 198 1.73 -16.18 17.18
C ASN A 198 0.87 -14.90 17.26
N GLN A 199 0.97 -14.01 16.27
CA GLN A 199 0.07 -12.85 16.19
C GLN A 199 -1.39 -13.28 16.02
N ALA A 200 -1.67 -14.26 15.15
CA ALA A 200 -3.02 -14.79 14.98
C ALA A 200 -3.54 -15.51 16.23
N ASP A 201 -2.69 -16.25 16.95
CA ASP A 201 -3.05 -16.86 18.25
C ASP A 201 -3.50 -15.77 19.25
N ILE A 202 -2.71 -14.69 19.41
CA ILE A 202 -3.03 -13.55 20.30
C ILE A 202 -4.36 -12.88 19.89
N ILE A 203 -4.56 -12.66 18.60
CA ILE A 203 -5.79 -12.05 18.07
C ILE A 203 -7.00 -12.96 18.36
N ALA A 204 -6.83 -14.28 18.27
CA ALA A 204 -7.91 -15.23 18.48
C ALA A 204 -8.30 -15.44 19.95
N GLU A 205 -7.49 -15.00 20.93
CA GLU A 205 -7.79 -15.08 22.36
C GLU A 205 -9.03 -14.28 22.76
N LYS A 206 -9.29 -13.18 22.06
CA LYS A 206 -10.42 -12.29 22.36
C LYS A 206 -11.65 -12.67 21.55
N PRO A 207 -12.85 -12.78 22.16
CA PRO A 207 -14.08 -13.13 21.45
C PRO A 207 -14.38 -12.22 20.25
N GLU A 208 -14.14 -10.91 20.38
CA GLU A 208 -14.43 -9.91 19.36
C GLU A 208 -13.53 -9.98 18.11
N THR A 209 -12.36 -10.61 18.22
CA THR A 209 -11.39 -10.78 17.13
C THR A 209 -11.13 -12.26 16.80
N HIS A 210 -11.86 -13.18 17.43
CA HIS A 210 -11.78 -14.59 17.14
C HIS A 210 -12.12 -14.85 15.66
N GLY A 211 -11.23 -15.54 14.94
CA GLY A 211 -11.38 -15.81 13.51
C GLY A 211 -11.09 -14.63 12.58
N ALA A 212 -10.60 -13.50 13.10
CA ALA A 212 -10.17 -12.37 12.29
C ALA A 212 -8.91 -12.68 11.48
N MET A 213 -8.81 -12.10 10.29
CA MET A 213 -7.61 -12.10 9.45
C MET A 213 -6.56 -11.18 10.08
N PHE A 214 -5.33 -11.68 10.19
CA PHE A 214 -4.18 -10.83 10.51
C PHE A 214 -3.52 -10.32 9.23
N ALA A 215 -3.47 -8.99 9.06
CA ALA A 215 -2.85 -8.33 7.92
C ALA A 215 -1.59 -7.55 8.34
N PRO A 216 -0.39 -8.14 8.22
CA PRO A 216 0.85 -7.46 8.58
C PRO A 216 1.23 -6.39 7.53
N VAL A 217 1.47 -5.17 7.98
CA VAL A 217 2.05 -4.08 7.19
C VAL A 217 3.56 -4.20 7.24
N ILE A 218 4.17 -4.58 6.12
CA ILE A 218 5.61 -4.65 5.95
C ILE A 218 6.09 -3.31 5.40
N LEU A 219 7.06 -2.70 6.06
CA LEU A 219 7.56 -1.36 5.71
C LEU A 219 9.01 -1.41 5.26
N GLY A 220 9.42 -0.42 4.47
CA GLY A 220 10.82 -0.17 4.15
C GLY A 220 10.98 1.24 3.58
N SER A 221 12.09 1.90 3.89
CA SER A 221 12.40 3.25 3.40
C SER A 221 13.10 3.24 2.04
N ASP A 222 13.85 2.18 1.72
CA ASP A 222 14.51 2.01 0.43
C ASP A 222 13.91 0.84 -0.37
N LYS A 223 13.49 1.13 -1.60
CA LYS A 223 12.99 0.16 -2.57
C LYS A 223 14.02 -0.94 -2.88
N THR A 224 15.32 -0.63 -2.88
CA THR A 224 16.35 -1.61 -3.21
C THR A 224 16.37 -2.75 -2.18
N THR A 225 16.36 -2.42 -0.90
CA THR A 225 16.35 -3.41 0.19
C THR A 225 15.08 -4.25 0.19
N VAL A 226 13.92 -3.64 -0.06
CA VAL A 226 12.65 -4.35 -0.11
C VAL A 226 12.58 -5.28 -1.33
N SER A 227 12.95 -4.81 -2.52
CA SER A 227 12.90 -5.61 -3.75
C SER A 227 13.87 -6.80 -3.74
N VAL A 228 15.05 -6.65 -3.11
CA VAL A 228 15.98 -7.76 -2.89
C VAL A 228 15.39 -8.77 -1.91
N ALA A 229 14.79 -8.29 -0.80
CA ALA A 229 14.17 -9.14 0.21
C ALA A 229 12.92 -9.88 -0.31
N THR A 230 12.20 -9.31 -1.28
CA THR A 230 11.00 -9.92 -1.91
C THR A 230 11.31 -10.67 -3.21
N ALA A 231 12.59 -10.92 -3.52
CA ALA A 231 13.02 -11.62 -4.73
C ALA A 231 12.45 -11.01 -6.03
N HIS A 232 12.41 -9.67 -6.12
CA HIS A 232 11.92 -8.89 -7.25
C HIS A 232 10.43 -9.09 -7.60
N ARG A 233 9.61 -9.55 -6.66
CA ARG A 233 8.15 -9.57 -6.83
C ARG A 233 7.59 -8.15 -6.62
N ASN A 234 6.89 -7.63 -7.62
CA ASN A 234 6.64 -6.19 -7.86
C ASN A 234 5.41 -5.58 -7.16
N ALA A 235 4.90 -6.15 -6.07
CA ALA A 235 3.72 -5.60 -5.38
C ALA A 235 4.11 -4.66 -4.22
N LEU A 236 4.79 -3.54 -4.52
CA LEU A 236 5.15 -2.51 -3.53
C LEU A 236 4.32 -1.25 -3.76
N ALA A 237 3.68 -0.75 -2.71
CA ALA A 237 3.02 0.56 -2.72
C ALA A 237 3.85 1.59 -1.95
N LEU A 238 4.13 2.73 -2.60
CA LEU A 238 4.80 3.85 -1.94
C LEU A 238 3.83 4.58 -1.00
N ILE A 239 4.03 4.53 0.31
CA ILE A 239 3.09 5.16 1.25
C ILE A 239 3.49 6.58 1.68
N GLY A 240 4.73 7.02 1.40
CA GLY A 240 5.17 8.34 1.83
C GLY A 240 6.53 8.78 1.32
N PHE A 241 6.70 10.10 1.22
CA PHE A 241 7.97 10.80 1.03
C PHE A 241 8.36 11.49 2.33
N LEU A 242 9.44 11.03 2.94
CA LEU A 242 9.95 11.56 4.20
C LEU A 242 10.87 12.76 3.96
N ALA A 243 10.77 13.76 4.83
CA ALA A 243 11.66 14.91 4.79
C ALA A 243 13.07 14.53 5.26
N ILE A 244 14.09 14.96 4.51
CA ILE A 244 15.51 14.78 4.85
C ILE A 244 16.09 16.14 5.25
N PRO A 245 16.33 16.39 6.55
CA PRO A 245 16.84 17.66 6.99
C PRO A 245 18.31 17.77 6.59
N LYS A 246 18.67 18.91 6.02
CA LYS A 246 20.06 19.24 5.64
C LYS A 246 20.63 20.27 6.61
N THR A 247 21.92 20.13 6.90
CA THR A 247 22.70 21.10 7.65
C THR A 247 24.10 21.20 7.05
N ASP A 248 24.84 22.24 7.41
CA ASP A 248 26.25 22.36 7.08
C ASP A 248 27.13 21.39 7.91
N LYS A 249 28.37 21.16 7.46
CA LYS A 249 29.31 20.22 8.08
C LYS A 249 29.57 20.49 9.57
N ARG A 250 29.38 21.73 10.03
CA ARG A 250 29.64 22.13 11.43
C ARG A 250 28.63 21.51 12.40
N HIS A 251 27.39 21.30 11.95
CA HIS A 251 26.29 20.83 12.80
C HIS A 251 25.85 19.39 12.50
N GLN A 252 26.41 18.76 11.47
CA GLN A 252 26.03 17.43 11.00
C GLN A 252 26.09 16.35 12.10
N ASP A 253 27.10 16.43 12.98
CA ASP A 253 27.29 15.48 14.08
C ASP A 253 26.87 16.06 15.44
N SER A 254 26.22 17.23 15.47
CA SER A 254 25.75 17.81 16.73
C SER A 254 24.65 16.94 17.35
N VAL A 255 24.63 16.88 18.67
CA VAL A 255 23.65 16.07 19.42
C VAL A 255 22.22 16.55 19.13
N GLU A 256 22.04 17.86 19.03
CA GLU A 256 20.78 18.53 18.74
C GLU A 256 20.25 18.13 17.36
N PHE A 257 21.09 18.23 16.32
CA PHE A 257 20.69 17.86 14.97
C PHE A 257 20.42 16.35 14.85
N CYS A 258 21.25 15.51 15.46
CA CYS A 258 21.02 14.05 15.50
C CYS A 258 19.73 13.68 16.24
N LYS A 259 19.36 14.40 17.30
CA LYS A 259 18.06 14.24 17.98
C LYS A 259 16.92 14.69 17.08
N PHE A 260 17.04 15.85 16.43
CA PHE A 260 16.03 16.36 15.53
C PHE A 260 15.78 15.42 14.34
N ARG A 261 16.84 14.87 13.72
CA ARG A 261 16.71 13.85 12.65
C ARG A 261 15.87 12.65 13.08
N ARG A 262 16.12 12.14 14.29
CA ARG A 262 15.33 11.04 14.88
C ARG A 262 13.88 11.46 15.13
N GLN A 263 13.67 12.63 15.74
CA GLN A 263 12.34 13.16 16.01
C GLN A 263 11.54 13.35 14.72
N LEU A 264 12.13 13.96 13.69
CA LEU A 264 11.49 14.17 12.39
C LEU A 264 11.08 12.83 11.77
N PHE A 265 11.98 11.86 11.74
CA PHE A 265 11.70 10.52 11.21
C PHE A 265 10.57 9.80 11.97
N HIS A 266 10.67 9.69 13.30
CA HIS A 266 9.68 9.00 14.12
C HIS A 266 8.33 9.71 14.18
N THR A 267 8.32 11.05 14.25
CA THR A 267 7.09 11.84 14.15
C THR A 267 6.41 11.60 12.81
N SER A 268 7.19 11.51 11.73
CA SER A 268 6.66 11.22 10.40
C SER A 268 6.01 9.84 10.35
N LEU A 269 6.70 8.79 10.80
CA LEU A 269 6.15 7.44 10.84
C LEU A 269 4.90 7.34 11.73
N ILE A 270 4.89 7.98 12.90
CA ILE A 270 3.72 8.01 13.79
C ILE A 270 2.53 8.64 13.08
N ARG A 271 2.72 9.77 12.39
CA ARG A 271 1.66 10.47 11.67
C ARG A 271 1.14 9.64 10.50
N ILE A 272 2.04 9.07 9.69
CA ILE A 272 1.70 8.27 8.52
C ILE A 272 0.91 7.02 8.94
N LEU A 273 1.37 6.29 9.97
CA LEU A 273 0.77 5.03 10.40
C LEU A 273 -0.41 5.20 11.36
N LEU A 274 -0.73 6.45 11.75
CA LEU A 274 -1.83 6.75 12.67
C LEU A 274 -3.18 6.17 12.24
N PRO A 275 -3.58 6.21 10.95
CA PRO A 275 -4.86 5.66 10.50
C PRO A 275 -5.04 4.16 10.79
N LEU A 276 -3.95 3.39 10.85
CA LEU A 276 -4.01 1.95 11.16
C LEU A 276 -4.28 1.67 12.64
N LYS A 277 -3.92 2.60 13.54
CA LYS A 277 -3.91 2.38 14.99
C LYS A 277 -5.23 1.85 15.56
N PRO A 278 -6.42 2.37 15.20
CA PRO A 278 -7.69 1.84 15.71
C PRO A 278 -7.90 0.37 15.32
N PHE A 279 -7.43 -0.02 14.13
CA PHE A 279 -7.66 -1.32 13.51
C PHE A 279 -6.60 -2.37 13.85
N MET A 280 -5.67 -2.03 14.75
CA MET A 280 -4.74 -3.01 15.35
C MET A 280 -5.35 -3.80 16.50
N THR A 281 -6.52 -3.36 16.99
CA THR A 281 -7.21 -4.01 18.11
C THR A 281 -8.69 -4.20 17.87
N ARG A 282 -9.29 -3.42 16.95
CA ARG A 282 -10.69 -3.55 16.54
C ARG A 282 -10.72 -4.01 15.09
N PRO A 283 -11.47 -5.05 14.75
CA PRO A 283 -11.49 -5.53 13.38
C PRO A 283 -12.14 -4.51 12.45
N ARG A 284 -11.60 -4.41 11.24
CA ARG A 284 -12.18 -3.70 10.10
C ARG A 284 -12.81 -4.74 9.17
N VAL A 285 -14.07 -4.56 8.78
CA VAL A 285 -14.66 -5.43 7.75
C VAL A 285 -14.13 -4.98 6.39
N THR A 286 -13.49 -5.90 5.67
CA THR A 286 -12.84 -5.63 4.38
C THR A 286 -13.19 -6.75 3.41
N GLN A 287 -13.59 -6.38 2.19
CA GLN A 287 -13.71 -7.35 1.10
C GLN A 287 -12.32 -7.69 0.56
N CYS A 288 -11.97 -8.97 0.55
CA CYS A 288 -10.70 -9.46 0.03
C CYS A 288 -10.79 -9.77 -1.47
N GLY A 289 -9.64 -9.92 -2.12
CA GLY A 289 -9.55 -10.18 -3.56
C GLY A 289 -10.17 -11.53 -3.99
N ASP A 290 -10.38 -12.47 -3.06
CA ASP A 290 -11.13 -13.71 -3.32
C ASP A 290 -12.65 -13.56 -3.19
N GLY A 291 -13.13 -12.36 -2.86
CA GLY A 291 -14.54 -11.97 -2.77
C GLY A 291 -15.15 -12.10 -1.39
N HIS A 292 -14.52 -12.81 -0.46
CA HIS A 292 -15.02 -12.92 0.89
C HIS A 292 -14.79 -11.63 1.68
N PHE A 293 -15.80 -11.22 2.44
CA PHE A 293 -15.59 -10.24 3.50
C PHE A 293 -14.95 -10.92 4.70
N ARG A 294 -14.01 -10.23 5.32
CA ARG A 294 -13.32 -10.69 6.53
C ARG A 294 -13.23 -9.56 7.54
N ARG A 295 -13.31 -9.92 8.82
CA ARG A 295 -12.85 -9.06 9.92
C ARG A 295 -11.33 -9.05 9.91
N VAL A 296 -10.71 -7.92 9.59
CA VAL A 296 -9.26 -7.75 9.45
C VAL A 296 -8.70 -6.97 10.64
N ILE A 297 -7.64 -7.50 11.24
CA ILE A 297 -6.77 -6.80 12.18
C ILE A 297 -5.45 -6.49 11.50
N TYR A 298 -5.13 -5.21 11.39
CA TYR A 298 -3.86 -4.77 10.82
C TYR A 298 -2.76 -4.79 11.88
N GLY A 299 -1.57 -5.25 11.54
CA GLY A 299 -0.42 -5.23 12.45
C GLY A 299 0.77 -4.52 11.83
N LEU A 300 1.57 -3.82 12.63
CA LEU A 300 2.89 -3.40 12.15
C LEU A 300 3.80 -4.62 12.12
N GLY A 301 4.17 -5.03 10.91
CA GLY A 301 5.10 -6.12 10.68
C GLY A 301 6.55 -5.65 10.67
N PRO A 302 7.44 -6.45 10.05
CA PRO A 302 8.85 -6.09 9.92
C PRO A 302 9.06 -4.79 9.16
N TYR A 303 10.06 -4.01 9.61
CA TYR A 303 10.63 -2.90 8.85
C TYR A 303 11.93 -3.37 8.20
N ILE A 304 11.93 -3.49 6.89
CA ILE A 304 13.07 -3.89 6.07
C ILE A 304 13.93 -2.64 5.83
N ALA A 305 15.13 -2.65 6.37
CA ALA A 305 16.03 -1.51 6.40
C ALA A 305 17.49 -1.97 6.31
N ASP A 306 18.36 -1.13 5.75
CA ASP A 306 19.81 -1.31 5.86
C ASP A 306 20.30 -1.01 7.29
N TYR A 307 21.58 -1.25 7.59
CA TYR A 307 22.07 -1.09 8.96
C TYR A 307 21.99 0.36 9.50
N PRO A 308 22.40 1.40 8.75
CA PRO A 308 22.16 2.79 9.15
C PRO A 308 20.69 3.11 9.47
N GLU A 309 19.76 2.62 8.66
CA GLU A 309 18.32 2.81 8.87
C GLU A 309 17.81 2.02 10.07
N GLN A 310 18.25 0.77 10.27
CA GLN A 310 17.96 -0.01 11.47
C GLN A 310 18.40 0.72 12.73
N ALA A 311 19.58 1.36 12.70
CA ALA A 311 20.07 2.15 13.83
C ALA A 311 19.18 3.39 14.10
N LEU A 312 18.69 4.04 13.05
CA LEU A 312 17.76 5.17 13.15
C LEU A 312 16.39 4.74 13.71
N LEU A 313 15.85 3.62 13.22
CA LEU A 313 14.58 3.04 13.66
C LEU A 313 14.64 2.61 15.12
N ALA A 314 15.64 1.81 15.49
CA ALA A 314 15.81 1.32 16.86
C ALA A 314 16.35 2.39 17.83
N CYS A 315 16.68 3.59 17.33
CA CYS A 315 17.29 4.68 18.12
C CYS A 315 18.58 4.27 18.84
N ILE A 316 19.36 3.38 18.26
CA ILE A 316 20.63 2.89 18.83
C ILE A 316 21.84 3.67 18.30
N VAL A 317 22.97 3.47 18.97
CA VAL A 317 24.27 3.97 18.48
C VAL A 317 24.77 3.07 17.35
N SER A 318 25.29 3.67 16.28
CA SER A 318 25.89 2.90 15.18
C SER A 318 27.03 2.02 15.68
N GLY A 319 27.11 0.79 15.17
CA GLY A 319 28.01 -0.26 15.62
C GLY A 319 27.46 -1.13 16.77
N TRP A 320 26.28 -0.81 17.30
CA TRP A 320 25.63 -1.60 18.35
C TRP A 320 24.53 -2.48 17.76
N CYS A 321 24.21 -3.59 18.43
CA CYS A 321 23.03 -4.37 18.10
C CYS A 321 21.81 -3.76 18.80
N ALA A 322 20.69 -3.66 18.06
CA ALA A 322 19.40 -3.44 18.70
C ALA A 322 19.12 -4.62 19.63
N LYS A 323 18.73 -4.33 20.88
CA LYS A 323 18.22 -5.34 21.81
C LYS A 323 16.75 -5.59 21.56
#